data_AF-A0A2T8I3G3-F1
#
_entry.id   AF-A0A2T8I3G3-F1
#
_cell.length_a   1.000
_cell.length_b   1.000
_cell.length_c   1.000
_cell.angle_alpha   90.00
_cell.angle_beta   90.00
_cell.angle_gamma   90.00
#
_symmetry.space_group_name_H-M   'P 1'
#
loop_
_entity.id
_entity.type
_entity.pdbx_description
1 polymer ?
#
loop_
_entity_poly.entity_id
_entity_poly.type
_entity_poly.pdbx_seq_one_letter_code
_entity_poly.pdbx_strand_id
1 'polypeptide(L)'
;MIKRGNKLPIQVAEGKKRPDVPLQAAKLASETGVALRDKLPIYTSWKLYEKDGGPVEVQKVLDKVANRLDVDVKNDGPSKSACTDIIKKGVKQQRYHLKRKYFDESLTMEQLLAKEPPPKMKTEEWIELVKYWCDPKNQEKSAKNKVNRSKVQLHQKTGSRSYIAYRYSLRPKYNNSDPDAVEFFGECMKSSKNGRTPLANEIYERMVAEKDREPEEGEEKKSPTKIVDETLSEISRSSTFLPNIGAPRPSKNAQSSSTAAQARIRAEFEATLQAEREEAARKREELQAQLQAQQDALEENQNLLRQTQEEVRGMTSRFEETNALLRAVLRLQKD
;
A
#
# COMPACT_ATOMS: atom_id res chain seq x y z
N MET A 1 -15.94 -6.68 28.96
CA MET A 1 -15.68 -6.73 27.50
C MET A 1 -14.99 -5.44 27.08
N ILE A 2 -13.66 -5.50 26.87
CA ILE A 2 -12.86 -4.31 26.53
C ILE A 2 -13.24 -3.87 25.11
N LYS A 3 -13.74 -2.64 24.98
CA LYS A 3 -14.07 -2.01 23.70
C LYS A 3 -12.84 -2.09 22.77
N ARG A 4 -12.94 -2.89 21.70
CA ARG A 4 -12.00 -2.88 20.58
C ARG A 4 -12.08 -1.50 19.94
N GLY A 5 -11.18 -0.58 20.30
CA GLY A 5 -11.01 0.65 19.56
C GLY A 5 -10.82 0.34 18.07
N ASN A 6 -11.44 1.14 17.20
CA ASN A 6 -11.52 0.95 15.75
C ASN A 6 -10.17 0.53 15.15
N LYS A 7 -9.96 -0.78 14.97
CA LYS A 7 -8.79 -1.31 14.28
C LYS A 7 -8.93 -1.02 12.79
N LEU A 8 -7.84 -0.69 12.11
CA LEU A 8 -7.87 -0.48 10.66
C LEU A 8 -8.23 -1.79 9.95
N PRO A 9 -9.31 -1.85 9.17
CA PRO A 9 -9.62 -3.01 8.34
C PRO A 9 -8.57 -3.20 7.24
N ILE A 10 -8.13 -4.45 7.10
CA ILE A 10 -7.18 -4.87 6.08
C ILE A 10 -7.86 -5.93 5.22
N GLN A 11 -8.11 -5.58 3.97
CA GLN A 11 -8.63 -6.51 2.98
C GLN A 11 -7.59 -6.71 1.88
N VAL A 12 -7.40 -7.96 1.48
CA VAL A 12 -6.50 -8.34 0.40
C VAL A 12 -7.31 -9.16 -0.59
N ALA A 13 -7.31 -8.74 -1.86
CA ALA A 13 -7.97 -9.49 -2.92
C ALA A 13 -7.21 -10.80 -3.20
N GLU A 14 -7.92 -11.80 -3.72
CA GLU A 14 -7.36 -13.10 -4.05
C GLU A 14 -6.18 -12.99 -5.03
N GLY A 15 -5.13 -13.78 -4.80
CA GLY A 15 -3.89 -13.73 -5.58
C GLY A 15 -3.00 -12.51 -5.32
N LYS A 16 -3.46 -11.49 -4.59
CA LYS A 16 -2.64 -10.32 -4.25
C LYS A 16 -1.80 -10.58 -3.00
N LYS A 17 -0.63 -9.93 -2.94
CA LYS A 17 0.30 -10.03 -1.80
C LYS A 17 0.14 -8.89 -0.81
N ARG A 18 -0.60 -7.84 -1.14
CA ARG A 18 -0.80 -6.64 -0.33
C ARG A 18 -2.20 -6.08 -0.61
N PRO A 19 -2.79 -5.32 0.32
CA PRO A 19 -3.96 -4.49 0.05
C PRO A 19 -3.70 -3.52 -1.11
N ASP A 20 -4.74 -3.19 -1.86
CA ASP A 20 -4.65 -2.21 -2.95
C ASP A 20 -4.59 -0.77 -2.41
N VAL A 21 -5.24 -0.52 -1.27
CA VAL A 21 -5.20 0.77 -0.59
C VAL A 21 -3.81 1.00 0.02
N PRO A 22 -3.06 2.05 -0.40
CA PRO A 22 -1.67 2.25 0.04
C PRO A 22 -1.51 2.40 1.56
N LEU A 23 -2.46 3.07 2.22
CA LEU A 23 -2.45 3.24 3.68
C LEU A 23 -2.56 1.89 4.40
N GLN A 24 -3.48 1.02 3.96
CA GLN A 24 -3.63 -0.32 4.50
C GLN A 24 -2.37 -1.16 4.25
N ALA A 25 -1.82 -1.11 3.04
CA ALA A 25 -0.61 -1.84 2.68
C ALA A 25 0.62 -1.41 3.51
N ALA A 26 0.80 -0.10 3.70
CA ALA A 26 1.89 0.44 4.51
C ALA A 26 1.74 0.05 5.98
N LYS A 27 0.52 0.18 6.53
CA LYS A 27 0.24 -0.16 7.92
C LYS A 27 0.44 -1.65 8.18
N LEU A 28 -0.10 -2.51 7.31
CA LEU A 28 0.10 -3.97 7.38
C LEU A 28 1.59 -4.34 7.34
N ALA A 29 2.35 -3.79 6.39
CA ALA A 29 3.78 -4.08 6.27
C ALA A 29 4.56 -3.64 7.52
N SER A 30 4.23 -2.49 8.10
CA SER A 30 4.87 -1.96 9.30
C SER A 30 4.58 -2.85 10.53
N GLU A 31 3.31 -3.12 10.82
CA GLU A 31 2.92 -3.91 11.99
C GLU A 31 3.43 -5.34 11.92
N THR A 32 3.33 -5.98 10.75
CA THR A 32 3.88 -7.33 10.54
C THR A 32 5.40 -7.32 10.67
N GLY A 33 6.09 -6.28 10.16
CA GLY A 33 7.54 -6.15 10.31
C GLY A 33 7.99 -5.97 11.77
N VAL A 34 7.23 -5.22 12.58
CA VAL A 34 7.48 -5.05 14.01
C VAL A 34 7.22 -6.34 14.77
N ALA A 35 6.09 -7.01 14.51
CA ALA A 35 5.74 -8.28 15.16
C ALA A 35 6.77 -9.37 14.87
N LEU A 36 7.18 -9.49 13.60
CA LEU A 36 8.21 -10.39 13.12
C LEU A 36 9.53 -10.23 13.90
N ARG A 37 10.06 -8.99 13.99
CA ARG A 37 11.36 -8.71 14.64
C ARG A 37 11.36 -8.97 16.13
N ASP A 38 10.19 -8.97 16.76
CA ASP A 38 10.06 -9.13 18.21
C ASP A 38 9.82 -10.58 18.63
N LYS A 39 9.17 -11.38 17.79
CA LYS A 39 8.65 -12.70 18.19
C LYS A 39 9.20 -13.88 17.41
N LEU A 40 9.66 -13.68 16.17
CA LEU A 40 9.98 -14.82 15.32
C LEU A 40 11.45 -15.24 15.46
N PRO A 41 11.73 -16.52 15.80
CA PRO A 41 13.06 -17.12 15.69
C PRO A 41 13.65 -16.96 14.29
N ILE A 42 14.98 -16.95 14.15
CA ILE A 42 15.63 -16.76 12.84
C ILE A 42 16.24 -18.08 12.35
N TYR A 43 15.43 -18.89 11.67
CA TYR A 43 15.87 -20.14 11.06
C TYR A 43 16.60 -19.91 9.73
N THR A 44 17.47 -20.85 9.36
CA THR A 44 18.32 -20.80 8.16
C THR A 44 17.51 -20.86 6.85
N SER A 45 16.33 -21.48 6.87
CA SER A 45 15.48 -21.69 5.68
C SER A 45 14.00 -21.45 5.98
N TRP A 46 13.26 -20.97 4.97
CA TRP A 46 11.79 -20.82 5.08
C TRP A 46 11.08 -22.16 5.31
N LYS A 47 11.63 -23.26 4.78
CA LYS A 47 11.05 -24.60 4.90
C LYS A 47 10.90 -25.07 6.36
N LEU A 48 11.73 -24.54 7.26
CA LEU A 48 11.66 -24.83 8.70
C LEU A 48 10.49 -24.12 9.39
N TYR A 49 9.96 -23.05 8.80
CA TYR A 49 8.73 -22.41 9.28
C TYR A 49 7.46 -23.09 8.75
N GLU A 50 7.59 -23.95 7.73
CA GLU A 50 6.50 -24.74 7.16
C GLU A 50 6.39 -26.13 7.79
N LYS A 51 7.34 -26.49 8.66
CA LYS A 51 7.44 -27.82 9.29
C LYS A 51 7.66 -27.71 10.79
N ASP A 52 7.45 -28.83 11.50
CA ASP A 52 7.73 -28.98 12.93
C ASP A 52 7.05 -27.88 13.77
N GLY A 53 7.76 -27.26 14.71
CA GLY A 53 7.26 -26.13 15.51
C GLY A 53 7.20 -24.79 14.77
N GLY A 54 7.69 -24.71 13.53
CA GLY A 54 7.78 -23.49 12.74
C GLY A 54 6.42 -22.79 12.48
N PRO A 55 5.36 -23.51 12.09
CA PRO A 55 4.03 -22.93 11.88
C PRO A 55 3.49 -22.24 13.14
N VAL A 56 3.78 -22.79 14.33
CA VAL A 56 3.38 -22.19 15.61
C VAL A 56 4.05 -20.85 15.82
N GLU A 57 5.34 -20.72 15.49
CA GLU A 57 6.06 -19.45 15.60
C GLU A 57 5.55 -18.41 14.60
N VAL A 58 5.22 -18.82 13.36
CA VAL A 58 4.58 -17.94 12.38
C VAL A 58 3.21 -17.47 12.88
N GLN A 59 2.41 -18.37 13.46
CA GLN A 59 1.09 -18.03 13.99
C GLN A 59 1.17 -16.99 15.13
N LYS A 60 2.16 -17.09 16.03
CA LYS A 60 2.40 -16.06 17.07
C LYS A 60 2.60 -14.66 16.48
N VAL A 61 3.30 -14.56 15.35
CA VAL A 61 3.48 -13.28 14.64
C VAL A 61 2.14 -12.81 14.06
N LEU A 62 1.39 -13.70 13.40
CA LEU A 62 0.08 -13.40 12.82
C LEU A 62 -0.92 -12.91 13.89
N ASP A 63 -0.98 -13.58 15.03
CA ASP A 63 -1.86 -13.20 16.14
C ASP A 63 -1.53 -11.80 16.68
N LYS A 64 -0.23 -11.47 16.76
CA LYS A 64 0.21 -10.11 17.15
C LYS A 64 -0.19 -9.05 16.13
N VAL A 65 -0.23 -9.38 14.83
CA VAL A 65 -0.74 -8.48 13.79
C VAL A 65 -2.25 -8.30 13.94
N ALA A 66 -3.01 -9.38 14.11
CA ALA A 66 -4.47 -9.33 14.33
C ALA A 66 -4.87 -8.63 15.65
N ASN A 67 -3.96 -8.56 16.61
CA ASN A 67 -4.17 -7.74 17.81
C ASN A 67 -4.14 -6.23 17.52
N ARG A 68 -3.43 -5.79 16.47
CA ARG A 68 -3.28 -4.37 16.10
C ARG A 68 -4.12 -3.93 14.91
N LEU A 69 -4.45 -4.84 14.00
CA LEU A 69 -5.20 -4.59 12.77
C LEU A 69 -6.41 -5.50 12.71
N ASP A 70 -7.45 -5.07 11.99
CA ASP A 70 -8.61 -5.91 11.70
C ASP A 70 -8.32 -6.69 10.40
N VAL A 71 -7.66 -7.83 10.57
CA VAL A 71 -7.18 -8.69 9.48
C VAL A 71 -7.52 -10.13 9.80
N ASP A 72 -8.10 -10.85 8.84
CA ASP A 72 -8.33 -12.28 8.99
C ASP A 72 -7.04 -13.08 8.77
N VAL A 73 -6.48 -13.56 9.88
CA VAL A 73 -5.33 -14.48 9.91
C VAL A 73 -5.69 -15.83 10.51
N LYS A 74 -6.95 -16.00 10.93
CA LYS A 74 -7.43 -17.26 11.53
C LYS A 74 -7.79 -18.23 10.43
N ASN A 75 -8.56 -17.75 9.46
CA ASN A 75 -8.96 -18.55 8.32
C ASN A 75 -7.89 -18.49 7.24
N ASP A 76 -7.72 -19.61 6.53
CA ASP A 76 -6.90 -19.61 5.32
C ASP A 76 -7.58 -18.75 4.25
N GLY A 77 -6.80 -17.86 3.65
CA GLY A 77 -7.33 -16.89 2.70
C GLY A 77 -6.28 -15.88 2.25
N PRO A 78 -6.69 -14.89 1.43
CA PRO A 78 -5.78 -13.91 0.85
C PRO A 78 -5.06 -13.07 1.91
N SER A 79 -5.75 -12.65 2.97
CA SER A 79 -5.19 -11.82 4.05
C SER A 79 -4.11 -12.55 4.84
N LYS A 80 -4.36 -13.79 5.27
CA LYS A 80 -3.35 -14.65 5.92
C LYS A 80 -2.16 -14.91 5.00
N SER A 81 -2.42 -15.22 3.72
CA SER A 81 -1.38 -15.46 2.72
C SER A 81 -0.48 -14.23 2.50
N ALA A 82 -1.07 -13.03 2.43
CA ALA A 82 -0.34 -11.78 2.31
C ALA A 82 0.53 -11.50 3.55
N CYS A 83 0.01 -11.74 4.76
CA CYS A 83 0.78 -11.62 6.00
C CYS A 83 1.96 -12.59 6.01
N THR A 84 1.73 -13.86 5.65
CA THR A 84 2.77 -14.88 5.55
C THR A 84 3.85 -14.52 4.51
N ASP A 85 3.47 -13.94 3.36
CA ASP A 85 4.45 -13.43 2.37
C ASP A 85 5.29 -12.26 2.93
N ILE A 86 4.70 -11.36 3.72
CA ILE A 86 5.44 -10.30 4.44
C ILE A 86 6.46 -10.93 5.40
N ILE A 87 6.02 -11.88 6.22
CA ILE A 87 6.87 -12.59 7.19
C ILE A 87 8.03 -13.28 6.47
N LYS A 88 7.74 -14.08 5.43
CA LYS A 88 8.74 -14.79 4.62
C LYS A 88 9.82 -13.89 4.05
N LYS A 89 9.42 -12.74 3.49
CA LYS A 89 10.37 -11.74 2.98
C LYS A 89 11.14 -11.06 4.10
N GLY A 90 10.47 -10.74 5.21
CA GLY A 90 11.07 -10.09 6.36
C GLY A 90 12.17 -10.93 7.01
N VAL A 91 11.93 -12.23 7.24
CA VAL A 91 12.97 -13.13 7.80
C VAL A 91 14.18 -13.21 6.86
N LYS A 92 13.94 -13.32 5.54
CA LYS A 92 15.02 -13.32 4.56
C LYS A 92 15.86 -12.05 4.64
N GLN A 93 15.23 -10.89 4.82
CA GLN A 93 15.93 -9.62 5.00
C GLN A 93 16.69 -9.56 6.32
N GLN A 94 16.11 -10.05 7.42
CA GLN A 94 16.81 -10.12 8.71
C GLN A 94 18.07 -10.98 8.62
N ARG A 95 18.00 -12.18 8.04
CA ARG A 95 19.19 -13.01 7.80
C ARG A 95 20.27 -12.29 7.00
N TYR A 96 19.86 -11.55 5.96
CA TYR A 96 20.79 -10.74 5.18
C TYR A 96 21.45 -9.65 6.04
N HIS A 97 20.68 -8.92 6.84
CA HIS A 97 21.22 -7.87 7.72
C HIS A 97 22.15 -8.43 8.80
N LEU A 98 21.82 -9.60 9.36
CA LEU A 98 22.68 -10.30 10.31
C LEU A 98 23.98 -10.72 9.67
N LYS A 99 23.95 -11.40 8.52
CA LYS A 99 25.16 -11.79 7.79
C LYS A 99 26.02 -10.56 7.49
N ARG A 100 25.41 -9.49 6.94
CA ARG A 100 26.15 -8.26 6.62
C ARG A 100 26.82 -7.60 7.83
N LYS A 101 26.23 -7.71 9.02
CA LYS A 101 26.74 -7.05 10.23
C LYS A 101 27.74 -7.91 11.00
N TYR A 102 27.55 -9.23 11.05
CA TYR A 102 28.28 -10.10 11.97
C TYR A 102 29.18 -11.14 11.27
N PHE A 103 28.96 -11.41 9.98
CA PHE A 103 29.81 -12.35 9.25
C PHE A 103 31.03 -11.63 8.66
N ASP A 104 32.21 -12.11 9.04
CA ASP A 104 33.50 -11.65 8.55
C ASP A 104 34.16 -12.81 7.79
N GLU A 105 34.49 -12.58 6.52
CA GLU A 105 35.08 -13.59 5.63
C GLU A 105 36.51 -13.96 6.03
N SER A 106 37.19 -13.13 6.85
CA SER A 106 38.56 -13.40 7.32
C SER A 106 38.66 -14.34 8.52
N LEU A 107 37.53 -14.64 9.18
CA LEU A 107 37.49 -15.44 10.40
C LEU A 107 37.12 -16.89 10.14
N THR A 108 37.66 -17.79 10.97
CA THR A 108 37.23 -19.20 10.97
C THR A 108 35.83 -19.35 11.57
N MET A 109 35.19 -20.49 11.34
CA MET A 109 33.89 -20.79 11.93
C MET A 109 33.94 -20.75 13.46
N GLU A 110 34.99 -21.29 14.07
CA GLU A 110 35.21 -21.30 15.52
C GLU A 110 35.34 -19.88 16.08
N GLN A 111 36.09 -19.02 15.39
CA GLN A 111 36.23 -17.60 15.77
C GLN A 111 34.92 -16.84 15.65
N LEU A 112 34.09 -17.14 14.65
CA LEU A 112 32.76 -16.54 14.50
C LEU A 112 31.80 -17.03 15.60
N LEU A 113 31.86 -18.31 15.96
CA LEU A 113 31.07 -18.89 17.05
C LEU A 113 31.47 -18.37 18.43
N ALA A 114 32.74 -17.99 18.61
CA ALA A 114 33.23 -17.39 19.84
C ALA A 114 32.73 -15.95 20.06
N LYS A 115 32.21 -15.28 19.03
CA LYS A 115 31.59 -13.95 19.17
C LYS A 115 30.23 -14.07 19.86
N GLU A 116 29.90 -13.05 20.64
CA GLU A 116 28.58 -12.97 21.29
C GLU A 116 27.45 -12.94 20.25
N PRO A 117 26.35 -13.68 20.51
CA PRO A 117 25.20 -13.69 19.62
C PRO A 117 24.54 -12.29 19.59
N PRO A 118 23.88 -11.92 18.48
CA PRO A 118 23.14 -10.66 18.38
C PRO A 118 22.13 -10.47 19.51
N PRO A 119 21.87 -9.23 19.96
CA PRO A 119 20.83 -8.96 20.95
C PRO A 119 19.48 -9.52 20.50
N LYS A 120 18.79 -10.26 21.38
CA LYS A 120 17.52 -10.96 21.14
C LYS A 120 17.58 -12.20 20.25
N MET A 121 18.77 -12.75 19.99
CA MET A 121 18.95 -14.04 19.34
C MET A 121 19.37 -15.10 20.36
N LYS A 122 18.83 -16.30 20.25
CA LYS A 122 19.27 -17.45 21.06
C LYS A 122 20.61 -17.97 20.55
N THR A 123 21.44 -18.50 21.45
CA THR A 123 22.77 -19.04 21.10
C THR A 123 22.68 -20.17 20.08
N GLU A 124 21.67 -21.04 20.18
CA GLU A 124 21.48 -22.16 19.25
C GLU A 124 21.16 -21.66 17.84
N GLU A 125 20.33 -20.62 17.72
CA GLU A 125 20.01 -19.97 16.44
C GLU A 125 21.25 -19.32 15.81
N TRP A 126 22.08 -18.68 16.63
CA TRP A 126 23.35 -18.09 16.20
C TRP A 126 24.31 -19.16 15.65
N ILE A 127 24.48 -20.26 16.38
CA ILE A 127 25.34 -21.38 15.97
C ILE A 127 24.91 -21.92 14.60
N GLU A 128 23.61 -22.19 14.43
CA GLU A 128 23.08 -22.72 13.17
C GLU A 128 23.22 -21.73 12.01
N LEU A 129 23.08 -20.42 12.25
CA LEU A 129 23.29 -19.39 11.24
C LEU A 129 24.77 -19.29 10.81
N VAL A 130 25.71 -19.32 11.76
CA VAL A 130 27.15 -19.29 11.46
C VAL A 130 27.54 -20.52 10.65
N LYS A 131 27.15 -21.73 11.07
CA LYS A 131 27.36 -22.95 10.29
C LYS A 131 26.80 -22.82 8.87
N TYR A 132 25.58 -22.29 8.73
CA TYR A 132 24.95 -22.07 7.42
C TYR A 132 25.72 -21.08 6.54
N TRP A 133 26.31 -20.02 7.12
CA TRP A 133 27.12 -19.05 6.37
C TRP A 133 28.49 -19.58 5.97
N CYS A 134 29.10 -20.42 6.79
CA CYS A 134 30.39 -21.07 6.56
C CYS A 134 30.29 -22.28 5.61
N ASP A 135 29.10 -22.82 5.35
CA ASP A 135 28.88 -23.89 4.38
C ASP A 135 29.37 -23.49 2.97
N PRO A 136 30.31 -24.26 2.36
CA PRO A 136 30.88 -23.93 1.05
C PRO A 136 29.85 -23.79 -0.07
N LYS A 137 28.79 -24.62 -0.08
CA LYS A 137 27.73 -24.55 -1.10
C LYS A 137 26.94 -23.26 -0.98
N ASN A 138 26.73 -22.76 0.24
CA ASN A 138 26.05 -21.49 0.46
C ASN A 138 26.93 -20.29 0.11
N GLN A 139 28.24 -20.36 0.38
CA GLN A 139 29.20 -19.33 -0.03
C GLN A 139 29.26 -19.21 -1.55
N GLU A 140 29.38 -20.32 -2.27
CA GLU A 140 29.39 -20.34 -3.74
C GLU A 140 28.11 -19.71 -4.32
N LYS A 141 26.93 -20.10 -3.80
CA LYS A 141 25.64 -19.50 -4.20
C LYS A 141 25.60 -18.00 -3.93
N SER A 142 26.11 -17.55 -2.78
CA SER A 142 26.17 -16.14 -2.40
C SER A 142 27.06 -15.35 -3.37
N ALA A 143 28.23 -15.88 -3.74
CA ALA A 143 29.15 -15.26 -4.69
C ALA A 143 28.52 -15.14 -6.09
N LYS A 144 27.90 -16.22 -6.60
CA LYS A 144 27.15 -16.20 -7.87
C LYS A 144 26.03 -15.15 -7.85
N ASN A 145 25.25 -15.09 -6.78
CA ASN A 145 24.17 -14.11 -6.64
C ASN A 145 24.68 -12.67 -6.58
N LYS A 146 25.85 -12.41 -5.99
CA LYS A 146 26.50 -11.08 -5.98
C LYS A 146 26.86 -10.64 -7.40
N VAL A 147 27.47 -11.52 -8.19
CA VAL A 147 27.79 -11.28 -9.61
C VAL A 147 26.52 -11.09 -10.44
N ASN A 148 25.49 -11.90 -10.23
CA ASN A 148 24.21 -11.72 -10.93
C ASN A 148 23.57 -10.37 -10.58
N ARG A 149 23.69 -9.93 -9.32
CA ARG A 149 23.15 -8.64 -8.89
C ARG A 149 23.89 -7.45 -9.49
N SER A 150 25.21 -7.56 -9.73
CA SER A 150 26.01 -6.51 -10.37
C SER A 150 25.72 -6.35 -11.86
N LYS A 151 25.14 -7.37 -12.51
CA LYS A 151 24.71 -7.33 -13.92
C LYS A 151 23.34 -6.66 -14.13
N VAL A 152 22.65 -6.24 -13.07
CA VAL A 152 21.36 -5.55 -13.20
C VAL A 152 21.59 -4.15 -13.77
N GLN A 153 21.05 -3.89 -14.96
CA GLN A 153 21.28 -2.62 -15.68
C GLN A 153 20.27 -1.54 -15.28
N LEU A 154 19.00 -1.91 -15.13
CA LEU A 154 17.91 -0.97 -14.83
C LEU A 154 17.57 -1.01 -13.34
N HIS A 155 18.07 -0.02 -12.61
CA HIS A 155 17.76 0.17 -11.20
C HIS A 155 16.60 1.14 -11.01
N GLN A 156 15.43 0.61 -10.62
CA GLN A 156 14.28 1.42 -10.20
C GLN A 156 14.63 2.35 -9.03
N LYS A 157 14.00 3.53 -9.01
CA LYS A 157 14.17 4.61 -8.03
C LYS A 157 12.91 4.86 -7.19
N THR A 158 11.97 3.92 -7.19
CA THR A 158 10.69 3.97 -6.44
C THR A 158 10.82 3.86 -4.92
N GLY A 159 12.02 3.57 -4.41
CA GLY A 159 12.28 3.40 -2.98
C GLY A 159 11.60 2.16 -2.40
N SER A 160 11.09 2.27 -1.16
CA SER A 160 10.41 1.18 -0.44
C SER A 160 8.94 0.98 -0.83
N ARG A 161 8.40 1.81 -1.73
CA ARG A 161 7.00 1.72 -2.18
C ARG A 161 6.85 0.62 -3.23
N SER A 162 5.77 -0.15 -3.15
CA SER A 162 5.39 -1.09 -4.22
C SER A 162 4.97 -0.31 -5.47
N TYR A 163 5.03 -0.95 -6.65
CA TYR A 163 4.58 -0.33 -7.89
C TYR A 163 3.10 0.06 -7.85
N ILE A 164 2.23 -0.80 -7.31
CA ILE A 164 0.79 -0.48 -7.16
C ILE A 164 0.59 0.76 -6.28
N ALA A 165 1.24 0.80 -5.11
CA ALA A 165 1.13 1.95 -4.22
C ALA A 165 1.74 3.23 -4.82
N TYR A 166 2.83 3.08 -5.57
CA TYR A 166 3.45 4.21 -6.25
C TYR A 166 2.57 4.74 -7.38
N ARG A 167 2.01 3.86 -8.20
CA ARG A 167 1.07 4.19 -9.28
C ARG A 167 -0.15 4.92 -8.74
N TYR A 168 -0.74 4.42 -7.65
CA TYR A 168 -1.83 5.12 -6.96
C TYR A 168 -1.41 6.52 -6.49
N SER A 169 -0.21 6.66 -5.90
CA SER A 169 0.27 7.96 -5.42
C SER A 169 0.54 8.99 -6.54
N LEU A 170 0.63 8.53 -7.78
CA LEU A 170 0.81 9.40 -8.95
C LEU A 170 -0.51 9.93 -9.51
N ARG A 171 -1.67 9.35 -9.15
CA ARG A 171 -2.98 9.78 -9.70
C ARG A 171 -3.22 11.29 -9.66
N PRO A 172 -2.92 12.03 -8.58
CA PRO A 172 -3.11 13.48 -8.57
C PRO A 172 -2.31 14.23 -9.65
N LYS A 173 -1.17 13.65 -10.10
CA LYS A 173 -0.36 14.20 -11.19
C LYS A 173 -0.95 13.92 -12.57
N TYR A 174 -1.74 12.86 -12.71
CA TYR A 174 -2.30 12.38 -13.98
C TYR A 174 -3.83 12.53 -13.99
N ASN A 175 -4.36 13.69 -13.62
CA ASN A 175 -5.80 13.97 -13.65
C ASN A 175 -6.66 12.91 -12.91
N ASN A 176 -6.15 12.41 -11.78
CA ASN A 176 -6.74 11.34 -10.98
C ASN A 176 -6.86 9.98 -11.68
N SER A 177 -6.23 9.79 -12.85
CA SER A 177 -6.11 8.52 -13.55
C SER A 177 -4.75 7.86 -13.30
N ASP A 178 -4.65 6.56 -13.59
CA ASP A 178 -3.37 5.86 -13.49
C ASP A 178 -2.49 6.21 -14.69
N PRO A 179 -1.19 6.50 -14.49
CA PRO A 179 -0.27 6.71 -15.60
C PRO A 179 -0.22 5.47 -16.49
N ASP A 180 0.02 5.68 -17.78
CA ASP A 180 0.22 4.58 -18.72
C ASP A 180 1.56 3.86 -18.46
N ALA A 181 1.82 2.77 -19.19
CA ALA A 181 3.01 1.95 -18.98
C ALA A 181 4.33 2.70 -19.24
N VAL A 182 4.37 3.57 -20.26
CA VAL A 182 5.57 4.35 -20.63
C VAL A 182 5.80 5.45 -19.61
N GLU A 183 4.76 6.20 -19.25
CA GLU A 183 4.79 7.23 -18.22
C GLU A 183 5.24 6.66 -16.88
N PHE A 184 4.64 5.54 -16.47
CA PHE A 184 4.98 4.89 -15.21
C PHE A 184 6.41 4.32 -15.21
N PHE A 185 6.91 3.81 -16.34
CA PHE A 185 8.32 3.44 -16.48
C PHE A 185 9.22 4.64 -16.23
N GLY A 186 8.89 5.78 -16.85
CA GLY A 186 9.60 7.04 -16.67
C GLY A 186 9.65 7.49 -15.22
N GLU A 187 8.54 7.41 -14.49
CA GLU A 187 8.47 7.72 -13.05
C GLU A 187 9.30 6.73 -12.23
N CYS A 188 9.25 5.43 -12.54
CA CYS A 188 9.98 4.41 -11.80
C CYS A 188 11.49 4.53 -11.90
N MET A 189 12.02 5.06 -13.01
CA MET A 189 13.47 5.16 -13.23
C MET A 189 14.07 6.51 -12.80
N LYS A 190 13.24 7.48 -12.41
CA LYS A 190 13.66 8.83 -12.04
C LYS A 190 13.82 8.96 -10.53
N SER A 191 15.01 9.38 -10.09
CA SER A 191 15.24 9.86 -8.73
C SER A 191 14.97 11.36 -8.65
N SER A 192 14.39 11.84 -7.55
CA SER A 192 14.24 13.28 -7.30
C SER A 192 15.59 13.98 -7.09
N LYS A 193 16.60 13.26 -6.60
CA LYS A 193 17.94 13.82 -6.32
C LYS A 193 18.87 13.78 -7.52
N ASN A 194 18.86 12.65 -8.24
CA ASN A 194 19.90 12.34 -9.24
C ASN A 194 19.33 12.13 -10.65
N GLY A 195 18.03 12.36 -10.85
CA GLY A 195 17.39 12.11 -12.14
C GLY A 195 17.41 10.63 -12.57
N ARG A 196 17.41 10.40 -13.88
CA ARG A 196 17.53 9.07 -14.51
C ARG A 196 19.00 8.76 -14.79
N THR A 197 19.35 7.47 -14.80
CA THR A 197 20.66 7.05 -15.33
C THR A 197 20.70 7.23 -16.84
N PRO A 198 21.87 7.39 -17.48
CA PRO A 198 21.98 7.57 -18.94
C PRO A 198 21.21 6.49 -19.72
N LEU A 199 21.45 5.21 -19.40
CA LEU A 199 20.74 4.09 -20.03
C LEU A 199 19.22 4.16 -19.84
N ALA A 200 18.76 4.45 -18.61
CA ALA A 200 17.33 4.52 -18.35
C ALA A 200 16.67 5.73 -19.03
N ASN A 201 17.43 6.81 -19.25
CA ASN A 201 16.97 7.97 -19.99
C ASN A 201 16.84 7.65 -21.48
N GLU A 202 17.86 7.05 -22.09
CA GLU A 202 17.85 6.62 -23.50
C GLU A 202 16.65 5.68 -23.79
N ILE A 203 16.44 4.70 -22.92
CA ILE A 203 15.31 3.77 -23.04
C ILE A 203 13.97 4.51 -22.93
N TYR A 204 13.84 5.41 -21.96
CA TYR A 204 12.61 6.17 -21.77
C TYR A 204 12.33 7.10 -22.96
N GLU A 205 13.35 7.78 -23.48
CA GLU A 205 13.23 8.64 -24.66
C GLU A 205 12.81 7.83 -25.90
N ARG A 206 13.37 6.64 -26.08
CA ARG A 206 12.94 5.71 -27.15
C ARG A 206 11.47 5.31 -27.01
N MET A 207 11.02 4.99 -25.81
CA MET A 207 9.61 4.64 -25.55
C MET A 207 8.67 5.82 -25.80
N VAL A 208 9.08 7.05 -25.44
CA VAL A 208 8.31 8.26 -25.69
C VAL A 208 8.24 8.56 -27.19
N ALA A 209 9.37 8.50 -27.89
CA ALA A 209 9.41 8.69 -29.34
C ALA A 209 8.52 7.70 -30.09
N GLU A 210 8.51 6.42 -29.69
CA GLU A 210 7.63 5.40 -30.30
C GLU A 210 6.14 5.64 -29.97
N LYS A 211 5.83 6.17 -28.78
CA LYS A 211 4.46 6.52 -28.37
C LYS A 211 3.94 7.72 -29.17
N ASP A 212 4.81 8.68 -29.45
CA ASP A 212 4.49 9.92 -30.17
C ASP A 212 4.61 9.76 -31.70
N ARG A 213 5.15 8.64 -32.19
CA ARG A 213 5.22 8.31 -33.61
C ARG A 213 3.82 8.22 -34.23
N GLU A 214 3.63 8.94 -35.33
CA GLU A 214 2.45 8.79 -36.18
C GLU A 214 2.58 7.50 -36.99
N PRO A 215 1.55 6.62 -37.02
CA PRO A 215 1.61 5.38 -37.78
C PRO A 215 1.68 5.67 -39.29
N GLU A 216 2.47 4.88 -40.01
CA GLU A 216 2.49 4.92 -41.48
C GLU A 216 1.18 4.36 -42.05
N GLU A 217 0.87 4.66 -43.32
CA GLU A 217 -0.40 4.28 -43.96
C GLU A 217 -0.58 2.75 -43.92
N GLY A 218 -1.51 2.28 -43.08
CA GLY A 218 -1.80 0.85 -42.86
C GLY A 218 -1.20 0.23 -41.60
N GLU A 219 -0.42 0.96 -40.79
CA GLU A 219 0.13 0.48 -39.53
C GLU A 219 -0.77 0.81 -38.32
N GLU A 220 -1.01 -0.15 -37.42
CA GLU A 220 -1.71 0.13 -36.16
C GLU A 220 -0.77 0.81 -35.14
N LYS A 221 -1.22 1.91 -34.53
CA LYS A 221 -0.48 2.58 -33.46
C LYS A 221 -0.25 1.63 -32.27
N LYS A 222 1.00 1.48 -31.86
CA LYS A 222 1.36 0.61 -30.73
C LYS A 222 0.83 1.17 -29.42
N SER A 223 0.25 0.30 -28.60
CA SER A 223 -0.16 0.68 -27.23
C SER A 223 1.07 0.89 -26.34
N PRO A 224 0.99 1.75 -25.31
CA PRO A 224 2.10 1.97 -24.36
C PRO A 224 2.63 0.68 -23.73
N THR A 225 1.75 -0.29 -23.44
CA THR A 225 2.13 -1.60 -22.91
C THR A 225 2.96 -2.41 -23.91
N LYS A 226 2.61 -2.38 -25.20
CA LYS A 226 3.34 -3.07 -26.27
C LYS A 226 4.73 -2.46 -26.47
N ILE A 227 4.81 -1.13 -26.48
CA ILE A 227 6.08 -0.39 -26.57
C ILE A 227 7.01 -0.81 -25.43
N VAL A 228 6.51 -0.79 -24.18
CA VAL A 228 7.31 -1.19 -23.01
C VAL A 228 7.74 -2.65 -23.08
N ASP A 229 6.88 -3.56 -23.54
CA ASP A 229 7.22 -4.99 -23.67
C ASP A 229 8.34 -5.22 -24.70
N GLU A 230 8.22 -4.61 -25.88
CA GLU A 230 9.20 -4.70 -26.97
C GLU A 230 10.55 -4.14 -26.51
N THR A 231 10.59 -2.90 -26.00
CA THR A 231 11.83 -2.25 -25.59
C THR A 231 12.51 -2.97 -24.41
N LEU A 232 11.75 -3.42 -23.41
CA LEU A 232 12.36 -4.14 -22.27
C LEU A 232 12.80 -5.56 -22.63
N SER A 233 12.21 -6.17 -23.65
CA SER A 233 12.61 -7.50 -24.12
C SER A 233 13.99 -7.51 -24.80
N GLU A 234 14.40 -6.39 -25.40
CA GLU A 234 15.76 -6.20 -25.95
C GLU A 234 16.82 -6.29 -24.85
N ILE A 235 16.51 -5.78 -23.66
CA ILE A 235 17.41 -5.76 -22.50
C ILE A 235 17.33 -7.07 -21.73
N SER A 236 16.11 -7.53 -21.49
CA SER A 236 15.83 -8.75 -20.73
C SER A 236 14.52 -9.37 -21.18
N ARG A 237 14.63 -10.49 -21.90
CA ARG A 237 13.50 -11.34 -22.35
C ARG A 237 12.59 -11.81 -21.20
N SER A 238 13.04 -11.74 -19.95
CA SER A 238 12.30 -12.16 -18.77
C SER A 238 11.85 -11.00 -17.88
N SER A 239 11.80 -9.77 -18.42
CA SER A 239 11.32 -8.59 -17.71
C SER A 239 9.99 -8.87 -16.99
N THR A 240 9.92 -8.43 -15.73
CA THR A 240 8.72 -8.56 -14.89
C THR A 240 8.03 -7.22 -14.65
N PHE A 241 8.47 -6.15 -15.34
CA PHE A 241 7.95 -4.80 -15.14
C PHE A 241 6.42 -4.74 -15.36
N LEU A 242 5.94 -5.19 -16.51
CA LEU A 242 4.51 -5.18 -16.87
C LEU A 242 3.64 -6.01 -15.89
N PRO A 243 3.99 -7.29 -15.57
CA PRO A 243 3.29 -8.04 -14.52
C PRO A 243 3.23 -7.31 -13.18
N ASN A 244 4.32 -6.64 -12.77
CA ASN A 244 4.40 -5.97 -11.47
C ASN A 244 3.53 -4.70 -11.38
N ILE A 245 3.10 -4.14 -12.52
CA ILE A 245 2.19 -2.99 -12.57
C ILE A 245 0.73 -3.40 -12.86
N GLY A 246 0.48 -4.71 -12.94
CA GLY A 246 -0.84 -5.29 -13.23
C GLY A 246 -1.17 -5.43 -14.72
N ALA A 247 -0.22 -5.17 -15.61
CA ALA A 247 -0.43 -5.36 -17.05
C ALA A 247 -0.24 -6.85 -17.43
N PRO A 248 -1.13 -7.43 -18.26
CA PRO A 248 -0.94 -8.78 -18.78
C PRO A 248 0.34 -8.85 -19.62
N ARG A 249 1.04 -9.99 -19.58
CA ARG A 249 2.07 -10.26 -20.60
C ARG A 249 1.38 -10.50 -21.94
N PRO A 250 1.80 -9.86 -23.04
CA PRO A 250 1.49 -10.37 -24.37
C PRO A 250 2.20 -11.72 -24.50
N SER A 251 1.45 -12.81 -24.36
CA SER A 251 1.99 -14.17 -24.43
C SER A 251 2.44 -14.46 -25.86
N LYS A 252 3.69 -14.88 -26.06
CA LYS A 252 4.15 -15.48 -27.33
C LYS A 252 3.79 -16.97 -27.45
N ASN A 253 3.42 -17.64 -26.36
CA ASN A 253 3.05 -19.06 -26.34
C ASN A 253 1.64 -19.21 -25.77
N ALA A 254 0.64 -18.97 -26.61
CA ALA A 254 -0.75 -19.27 -26.30
C ALA A 254 -0.98 -20.77 -26.44
N GLN A 255 -0.82 -21.51 -25.35
CA GLN A 255 -1.41 -22.84 -25.19
C GLN A 255 -1.38 -23.20 -23.71
N SER A 256 -2.40 -22.75 -22.96
CA SER A 256 -3.06 -23.45 -21.84
C SER A 256 -3.93 -22.47 -21.03
N SER A 257 -5.23 -22.74 -21.02
CA SER A 257 -6.35 -21.99 -20.41
C SER A 257 -6.85 -20.77 -21.17
N SER A 258 -8.15 -20.78 -21.46
CA SER A 258 -8.83 -19.96 -22.47
C SER A 258 -8.69 -18.44 -22.25
N THR A 259 -8.08 -17.78 -23.24
CA THR A 259 -7.96 -16.31 -23.33
C THR A 259 -9.32 -15.60 -23.21
N ALA A 260 -10.40 -16.24 -23.68
CA ALA A 260 -11.76 -15.73 -23.59
C ALA A 260 -12.33 -15.74 -22.17
N ALA A 261 -12.06 -16.76 -21.35
CA ALA A 261 -12.52 -16.77 -19.96
C ALA A 261 -11.79 -15.72 -19.11
N GLN A 262 -10.49 -15.53 -19.34
CA GLN A 262 -9.74 -14.46 -18.67
C GLN A 262 -10.19 -13.06 -19.10
N ALA A 263 -10.57 -12.86 -20.37
CA ALA A 263 -11.11 -11.58 -20.84
C ALA A 263 -12.49 -11.29 -20.22
N ARG A 264 -13.37 -12.29 -20.11
CA ARG A 264 -14.68 -12.15 -19.46
C ARG A 264 -14.57 -11.83 -17.98
N ILE A 265 -13.71 -12.55 -17.25
CA ILE A 265 -13.46 -12.30 -15.82
C ILE A 265 -12.90 -10.88 -15.60
N ARG A 266 -12.05 -10.39 -16.51
CA ARG A 266 -11.54 -9.01 -16.45
C ARG A 266 -12.61 -7.97 -16.74
N ALA A 267 -13.44 -8.18 -17.76
CA ALA A 267 -14.53 -7.28 -18.10
C ALA A 267 -15.59 -7.22 -16.97
N GLU A 268 -15.92 -8.36 -16.36
CA GLU A 268 -16.81 -8.43 -15.20
C GLU A 268 -16.19 -7.72 -13.98
N PHE A 269 -14.88 -7.87 -13.77
CA PHE A 269 -14.16 -7.19 -12.70
C PHE A 269 -14.08 -5.66 -12.91
N GLU A 270 -13.83 -5.21 -14.14
CA GLU A 270 -13.84 -3.78 -14.48
C GLU A 270 -15.25 -3.19 -14.38
N ALA A 271 -16.28 -3.93 -14.79
CA ALA A 271 -17.68 -3.50 -14.67
C ALA A 271 -18.13 -3.39 -13.20
N THR A 272 -17.77 -4.36 -12.36
CA THR A 272 -18.06 -4.32 -10.91
C THR A 272 -17.32 -3.18 -10.21
N LEU A 273 -16.06 -2.94 -10.57
CA LEU A 273 -15.29 -1.80 -10.05
C LEU A 273 -15.89 -0.45 -10.48
N GLN A 274 -16.39 -0.36 -11.71
CA GLN A 274 -17.04 0.85 -12.22
C GLN A 274 -18.38 1.08 -11.52
N ALA A 275 -19.19 0.03 -11.33
CA ALA A 275 -20.44 0.11 -10.59
C ALA A 275 -20.22 0.55 -9.13
N GLU A 276 -19.20 0.01 -8.46
CA GLU A 276 -18.87 0.40 -7.08
C GLU A 276 -18.42 1.87 -6.99
N ARG A 277 -17.71 2.38 -8.01
CA ARG A 277 -17.34 3.81 -8.11
C ARG A 277 -18.55 4.70 -8.32
N GLU A 278 -19.48 4.31 -9.18
CA GLU A 278 -20.73 5.05 -9.40
C GLU A 278 -21.61 5.04 -8.16
N GLU A 279 -21.69 3.92 -7.44
CA GLU A 279 -22.40 3.85 -6.16
C GLU A 279 -21.74 4.74 -5.10
N ALA A 280 -20.40 4.74 -5.02
CA ALA A 280 -19.66 5.62 -4.12
C ALA A 280 -19.84 7.11 -4.48
N ALA A 281 -19.89 7.44 -5.77
CA ALA A 281 -20.18 8.80 -6.24
C ALA A 281 -21.59 9.23 -5.84
N ARG A 282 -22.61 8.38 -6.07
CA ARG A 282 -24.00 8.64 -5.66
C ARG A 282 -24.11 8.83 -4.15
N LYS A 283 -23.49 7.95 -3.34
CA LYS A 283 -23.48 8.09 -1.87
C LYS A 283 -22.81 9.40 -1.43
N ARG A 284 -21.76 9.83 -2.14
CA ARG A 284 -21.07 11.09 -1.83
C ARG A 284 -21.95 12.30 -2.15
N GLU A 285 -22.66 12.27 -3.27
CA GLU A 285 -23.64 13.31 -3.63
C GLU A 285 -24.81 13.36 -2.63
N GLU A 286 -25.36 12.20 -2.25
CA GLU A 286 -26.41 12.12 -1.21
C GLU A 286 -25.93 12.69 0.13
N LEU A 287 -24.71 12.33 0.56
CA LEU A 287 -24.14 12.84 1.80
C LEU A 287 -23.94 14.35 1.74
N GLN A 288 -23.50 14.87 0.59
CA GLN A 288 -23.33 16.31 0.38
C GLN A 288 -24.67 17.05 0.39
N ALA A 289 -25.71 16.48 -0.24
CA ALA A 289 -27.06 17.03 -0.20
C ALA A 289 -27.65 17.03 1.22
N GLN A 290 -27.43 15.96 2.01
CA GLN A 290 -27.83 15.91 3.41
C GLN A 290 -27.09 16.96 4.25
N LEU A 291 -25.80 17.16 4.00
CA LEU A 291 -25.02 18.17 4.72
C LEU A 291 -25.53 19.58 4.43
N GLN A 292 -25.85 19.86 3.16
CA GLN A 292 -26.42 21.14 2.75
C GLN A 292 -27.80 21.36 3.40
N ALA A 293 -28.68 20.36 3.36
CA ALA A 293 -30.00 20.44 4.00
C ALA A 293 -29.89 20.68 5.53
N GLN A 294 -28.90 20.08 6.19
CA GLN A 294 -28.64 20.37 7.61
C GLN A 294 -28.16 21.81 7.84
N GLN A 295 -27.35 22.35 6.94
CA GLN A 295 -26.89 23.74 7.03
C GLN A 295 -28.05 24.73 6.84
N ASP A 296 -28.88 24.51 5.83
CA ASP A 296 -30.03 25.38 5.54
C ASP A 296 -31.05 25.35 6.71
N ALA A 297 -31.33 24.17 7.26
CA ALA A 297 -32.21 24.03 8.42
C ALA A 297 -31.64 24.70 9.69
N LEU A 298 -30.31 24.69 9.86
CA LEU A 298 -29.66 25.39 10.97
C LEU A 298 -29.76 26.91 10.81
N GLU A 299 -29.58 27.42 9.60
CA GLU A 299 -29.72 28.85 9.28
C GLU A 299 -31.16 29.33 9.51
N GLU A 300 -32.15 28.55 9.08
CA GLU A 300 -33.56 28.85 9.33
C GLU A 300 -33.88 28.89 10.84
N ASN A 301 -33.35 27.93 11.61
CA ASN A 301 -33.52 27.90 13.06
C ASN A 301 -32.89 29.14 13.73
N GLN A 302 -31.71 29.57 13.27
CA GLN A 302 -31.06 30.78 13.77
C GLN A 302 -31.88 32.03 13.48
N ASN A 303 -32.46 32.13 12.28
CA ASN A 303 -33.34 33.24 11.90
C ASN A 303 -34.61 33.28 12.76
N LEU A 304 -35.23 32.13 13.00
CA LEU A 304 -36.42 32.02 13.85
C LEU A 304 -36.11 32.41 15.30
N LEU A 305 -34.95 31.99 15.81
CA LEU A 305 -34.49 32.36 17.15
C LEU A 305 -34.30 33.88 17.26
N ARG A 306 -33.73 34.51 16.24
CA ARG A 306 -33.55 35.97 16.19
C ARG A 306 -34.89 36.72 16.19
N GLN A 307 -35.85 36.29 15.37
CA GLN A 307 -37.20 36.87 15.35
C GLN A 307 -37.89 36.73 16.71
N THR A 308 -37.81 35.54 17.33
CA THR A 308 -38.38 35.30 18.66
C THR A 308 -37.76 36.23 19.71
N GLN A 309 -36.44 36.44 19.66
CA GLN A 309 -35.76 37.38 20.56
C GLN A 309 -36.21 38.84 20.35
N GLU A 310 -36.41 39.26 19.10
CA GLU A 310 -36.92 40.59 18.75
C GLU A 310 -38.37 40.79 19.25
N GLU A 311 -39.23 39.80 19.08
CA GLU A 311 -40.61 39.82 19.58
C GLU A 311 -40.66 39.90 21.10
N VAL A 312 -39.89 39.05 21.81
CA VAL A 312 -39.79 39.07 23.28
C VAL A 312 -39.28 40.42 23.77
N ARG A 313 -38.28 41.01 23.09
CA ARG A 313 -37.77 42.35 23.41
C ARG A 313 -38.85 43.42 23.21
N GLY A 314 -39.59 43.37 22.11
CA GLY A 314 -40.69 44.29 21.84
C GLY A 314 -41.85 44.15 22.83
N MET A 315 -42.13 42.93 23.30
CA MET A 315 -43.14 42.68 24.33
C MET A 315 -42.68 43.19 25.70
N THR A 316 -41.39 43.04 26.02
CA THR A 316 -40.79 43.56 27.26
C THR A 316 -40.86 45.08 27.31
N SER A 317 -40.53 45.78 26.21
CA SER A 317 -40.65 47.25 26.11
C SER A 317 -42.08 47.72 26.37
N ARG A 318 -43.07 47.09 25.72
CA ARG A 318 -44.49 47.41 25.92
C ARG A 318 -44.95 47.16 27.36
N PHE A 319 -44.46 46.09 27.98
CA PHE A 319 -44.75 45.79 29.39
C PHE A 319 -44.15 46.84 30.33
N GLU A 320 -42.92 47.29 30.08
CA GLU A 320 -42.28 48.37 30.84
C GLU A 320 -43.02 49.71 30.71
N GLU A 321 -43.42 50.09 29.49
CA GLU A 321 -44.24 51.28 29.23
C GLU A 321 -45.57 51.23 29.97
N THR A 322 -46.28 50.10 29.90
CA THR A 322 -47.56 49.91 30.58
C THR A 322 -47.41 49.99 32.10
N ASN A 323 -46.35 49.37 32.65
CA ASN A 323 -46.03 49.49 34.08
C ASN A 323 -45.67 50.92 34.50
N ALA A 324 -44.96 51.67 33.66
CA ALA A 324 -44.65 53.07 33.93
C ALA A 324 -45.92 53.92 33.99
N LEU A 325 -46.86 53.71 33.06
CA LEU A 325 -48.18 54.35 33.06
C LEU A 325 -48.98 54.00 34.31
N LEU A 326 -49.06 52.71 34.70
CA LEU A 326 -49.70 52.28 35.94
C LEU A 326 -49.10 52.96 37.18
N ARG A 327 -47.78 53.05 37.26
CA ARG A 327 -47.07 53.77 38.35
C ARG A 327 -47.34 55.27 38.34
N ALA A 328 -47.62 55.89 37.20
CA ALA A 328 -47.98 57.29 37.11
C ALA A 328 -49.43 57.52 37.59
N VAL A 329 -50.37 56.68 37.17
CA VAL A 329 -51.77 56.73 37.62
C VAL A 329 -51.89 56.51 39.13
N LEU A 330 -51.18 55.53 39.69
CA LEU A 330 -51.18 55.27 41.14
C LEU A 330 -50.58 56.42 41.97
N ARG A 331 -49.71 57.26 41.37
CA ARG A 331 -49.19 58.46 42.03
C ARG A 331 -50.23 59.58 42.07
N LEU A 332 -50.99 59.75 41.00
CA LEU A 332 -52.07 60.74 40.91
C LEU A 332 -53.27 60.44 41.82
N GLN A 333 -53.44 59.21 42.29
CA GLN A 333 -54.49 58.82 43.24
C GLN A 333 -54.10 59.00 44.72
N LYS A 334 -52.87 59.42 45.02
CA LYS A 334 -52.35 59.62 46.38
C LYS A 334 -52.23 61.09 46.80
N ASP A 335 -52.56 62.02 45.91
CA ASP A 335 -52.68 63.46 46.17
C ASP A 335 -54.16 63.86 46.29
#